data_AF-A0A9W7I9C3-F1
#
_entry.id   AF-A0A9W7I9C3-F1
#
_cell.length_a   1.000
_cell.length_b   1.000
_cell.length_c   1.000
_cell.angle_alpha   90.00
_cell.angle_beta   90.00
_cell.angle_gamma   90.00
#
_symmetry.space_group_name_H-M   'P 1'
#
loop_
_entity.id
_entity.type
_entity.pdbx_description
1 polymer ?
#
loop_
_entity_poly.entity_id
_entity_poly.type
_entity_poly.pdbx_seq_one_letter_code
_entity_poly.pdbx_strand_id
1 'polypeptide(L)'
;MDRKKRKVKIEEQNQIHSAMDDHETPFLEPDLTRDIFKQIWTRKAQERGGTGFQNTDAMDHEIGAGASKKIRPTFANPNALKLSGELVRIFITETVQRAATVAEAEGGAKVEAIHLERILPQLLLDF
;
A
#
# COMPACT_ATOMS: atom_id res chain seq x y z
N MET A 1 -15.04 -53.64 6.69
CA MET A 1 -15.68 -52.41 7.22
C MET A 1 -15.01 -51.14 6.67
N ASP A 2 -14.41 -51.23 5.47
CA ASP A 2 -13.29 -50.34 5.09
C ASP A 2 -13.68 -49.26 4.07
N ARG A 3 -14.76 -49.47 3.31
CA ARG A 3 -15.23 -48.48 2.33
C ARG A 3 -15.85 -47.24 3.00
N LYS A 4 -16.51 -47.44 4.15
CA LYS A 4 -17.15 -46.34 4.90
C LYS A 4 -16.11 -45.43 5.56
N LYS A 5 -15.04 -46.00 6.11
CA LYS A 5 -13.90 -45.24 6.67
C LYS A 5 -13.14 -44.44 5.62
N ARG A 6 -12.98 -44.99 4.40
CA ARG A 6 -12.36 -44.26 3.27
C ARG A 6 -13.21 -43.08 2.80
N LYS A 7 -14.54 -43.23 2.74
CA LYS A 7 -15.44 -42.12 2.37
C LYS A 7 -15.38 -40.98 3.39
N VAL A 8 -15.44 -41.30 4.68
CA VAL A 8 -15.33 -40.30 5.76
C VAL A 8 -14.00 -39.55 5.68
N LYS A 9 -12.89 -40.25 5.44
CA LYS A 9 -11.57 -39.60 5.30
C LYS A 9 -11.46 -38.68 4.08
N ILE A 10 -12.13 -39.02 2.97
CA ILE A 10 -12.15 -38.19 1.76
C ILE A 10 -13.04 -36.96 1.95
N GLU A 11 -14.20 -37.11 2.61
CA GLU A 11 -15.07 -35.98 2.98
C GLU A 11 -14.38 -35.03 3.96
N GLU A 12 -13.67 -35.55 4.95
CA GLU A 12 -12.91 -34.75 5.92
C GLU A 12 -11.73 -34.02 5.25
N GLN A 13 -11.01 -34.68 4.33
CA GLN A 13 -9.96 -34.04 3.53
C GLN A 13 -10.51 -32.95 2.59
N ASN A 14 -11.68 -33.18 1.99
CA ASN A 14 -12.33 -32.17 1.14
C ASN A 14 -12.91 -31.01 1.97
N GLN A 15 -13.39 -31.26 3.19
CA GLN A 15 -13.81 -30.20 4.13
C GLN A 15 -12.63 -29.34 4.59
N ILE A 16 -11.48 -29.95 4.87
CA ILE A 16 -10.27 -29.21 5.24
C ILE A 16 -9.74 -28.37 4.05
N HIS A 17 -9.75 -28.93 2.83
CA HIS A 17 -9.35 -28.19 1.62
C HIS A 17 -10.34 -27.05 1.30
N SER A 18 -11.63 -27.24 1.56
CA SER A 18 -12.66 -26.21 1.37
C SER A 18 -12.59 -25.09 2.41
N ALA A 19 -12.13 -25.37 3.63
CA ALA A 19 -12.01 -24.38 4.70
C ALA A 19 -10.78 -23.45 4.54
N MET A 20 -9.86 -23.77 3.62
CA MET A 20 -8.66 -22.98 3.36
C MET A 20 -8.79 -21.98 2.21
N ASP A 21 -9.92 -21.96 1.49
CA ASP A 21 -10.08 -21.19 0.24
C ASP A 21 -11.03 -19.98 0.34
N ASP A 22 -11.66 -19.75 1.50
CA ASP A 22 -12.68 -18.69 1.68
C ASP A 22 -12.20 -17.46 2.49
N HIS A 23 -10.92 -17.38 2.82
CA HIS A 23 -10.34 -16.08 3.17
C HIS A 23 -9.89 -15.40 1.88
N GLU A 24 -10.83 -14.71 1.23
CA GLU A 24 -10.52 -13.66 0.27
C GLU A 24 -9.53 -12.72 0.95
N THR A 25 -8.24 -12.90 0.68
CA THR A 25 -7.21 -12.04 1.24
C THR A 25 -7.55 -10.63 0.79
N PRO A 26 -7.81 -9.69 1.71
CA PRO A 26 -8.30 -8.38 1.33
C PRO A 26 -7.29 -7.75 0.39
N PHE A 27 -7.70 -7.58 -0.87
CA PHE A 27 -6.86 -7.07 -1.93
C PHE A 27 -7.22 -5.62 -2.19
N LEU A 28 -6.20 -4.77 -2.31
CA LEU A 28 -6.38 -3.39 -2.75
C LEU A 28 -6.64 -3.39 -4.25
N GLU A 29 -7.88 -3.08 -4.63
CA GLU A 29 -8.28 -3.04 -6.03
C GLU A 29 -7.32 -2.16 -6.86
N PRO A 30 -6.97 -2.57 -8.10
CA PRO A 30 -5.99 -1.84 -8.90
C PRO A 30 -6.47 -0.43 -9.26
N ASP A 31 -7.78 -0.26 -9.32
CA ASP A 31 -8.45 1.00 -9.60
C ASP A 31 -8.31 1.98 -8.44
N LEU A 32 -8.49 1.51 -7.20
CA LEU A 32 -8.25 2.30 -6.00
C LEU A 32 -6.77 2.69 -5.88
N THR A 33 -5.85 1.75 -6.13
CA THR A 33 -4.41 2.03 -6.12
C THR A 33 -4.04 3.09 -7.14
N ARG A 34 -4.61 3.00 -8.34
CA ARG A 34 -4.44 4.01 -9.39
C ARG A 34 -4.96 5.37 -8.96
N ASP A 35 -6.10 5.44 -8.29
CA ASP A 35 -6.70 6.70 -7.87
C ASP A 35 -5.90 7.37 -6.75
N ILE A 36 -5.38 6.60 -5.79
CA ILE A 36 -4.42 7.08 -4.77
C ILE A 36 -3.18 7.68 -5.47
N PHE A 37 -2.58 6.95 -6.41
CA PHE A 37 -1.38 7.42 -7.11
C PHE A 37 -1.65 8.68 -7.95
N LYS A 38 -2.76 8.71 -8.69
CA LYS A 38 -3.18 9.87 -9.49
C LYS A 38 -3.37 11.11 -8.62
N GLN A 39 -3.93 10.99 -7.43
CA GLN A 39 -4.10 12.12 -6.50
C GLN A 39 -2.74 12.73 -6.14
N ILE A 40 -1.77 11.90 -5.76
CA ILE A 40 -0.42 12.36 -5.40
C ILE A 40 0.33 12.95 -6.60
N TRP A 41 0.26 12.31 -7.77
CA TRP A 41 0.90 12.82 -8.99
C TRP A 41 0.31 14.14 -9.47
N THR A 42 -1.01 14.30 -9.40
CA THR A 42 -1.69 15.54 -9.77
C THR A 42 -1.28 16.68 -8.84
N ARG A 43 -1.25 16.44 -7.54
CA ARG A 43 -0.75 17.40 -6.55
C ARG A 43 0.70 17.78 -6.82
N LYS A 44 1.58 16.80 -7.04
CA LYS A 44 3.01 17.03 -7.32
C LYS A 44 3.25 17.77 -8.64
N ALA A 45 2.43 17.52 -9.65
CA ALA A 45 2.45 18.26 -10.90
C ALA A 45 2.13 19.75 -10.68
N GLN A 46 1.09 20.04 -9.89
CA GLN A 46 0.69 21.40 -9.55
C GLN A 46 1.77 22.14 -8.74
N GLU A 47 2.39 21.47 -7.76
CA GLU A 47 3.52 22.03 -6.98
C GLU A 47 4.68 22.49 -7.89
N ARG A 48 4.99 21.72 -8.94
CA ARG A 48 6.04 22.06 -9.94
C ARG A 48 5.63 23.18 -10.90
N GLY A 49 4.34 23.36 -11.13
CA GLY A 49 3.81 24.46 -11.95
C GLY A 49 3.66 25.77 -11.18
N GLY A 50 3.52 25.72 -9.85
CA GLY A 50 3.25 26.86 -8.97
C GLY A 50 4.47 27.59 -8.42
N THR A 51 5.67 27.02 -8.47
CA THR A 51 6.95 27.65 -8.03
C THR A 51 7.48 28.71 -9.00
N GLY A 52 6.60 29.57 -9.51
CA GLY A 52 6.92 30.71 -10.37
C GLY A 52 6.74 32.09 -9.72
N PHE A 53 6.33 32.19 -8.46
CA PHE A 53 6.10 33.49 -7.79
C PHE A 53 6.57 33.49 -6.34
N GLN A 54 7.88 33.71 -6.16
CA GLN A 54 8.48 34.54 -5.10
C GLN A 54 9.99 34.59 -5.36
N ASN A 55 10.37 35.50 -6.25
CA ASN A 55 11.67 36.18 -6.28
C ASN A 55 11.46 37.41 -7.17
N THR A 56 10.78 38.41 -6.63
CA THR A 56 11.00 39.77 -7.09
C THR A 56 12.35 40.18 -6.53
N ASP A 57 13.41 39.98 -7.30
CA ASP A 57 14.45 40.99 -7.41
C ASP A 57 15.36 40.69 -8.62
N ALA A 58 15.29 41.65 -9.55
CA ALA A 58 16.36 42.14 -10.41
C ALA A 58 17.25 41.12 -11.16
N MET A 59 17.03 41.03 -12.48
CA MET A 59 17.98 41.44 -13.55
C MET A 59 17.79 40.55 -14.80
N ASP A 60 17.57 41.23 -15.92
CA ASP A 60 17.60 40.71 -17.29
C ASP A 60 18.88 39.90 -17.59
N HIS A 61 18.74 38.64 -18.04
CA HIS A 61 19.61 38.10 -19.09
C HIS A 61 19.00 36.88 -19.82
N GLU A 62 18.70 37.11 -21.09
CA GLU A 62 18.70 36.24 -22.27
C GLU A 62 18.24 34.76 -22.24
N ILE A 63 17.21 34.53 -23.08
CA ILE A 63 17.08 33.48 -24.11
C ILE A 63 17.51 32.06 -23.70
N GLY A 64 16.58 31.35 -23.06
CA GLY A 64 16.57 29.88 -22.99
C GLY A 64 15.18 29.37 -23.39
N ALA A 65 15.13 28.59 -24.47
CA ALA A 65 13.93 28.05 -25.10
C ALA A 65 12.80 27.70 -24.12
N GLY A 66 11.71 28.47 -24.17
CA GLY A 66 10.47 28.17 -23.47
C GLY A 66 9.84 26.91 -24.06
N ALA A 67 10.27 25.74 -23.57
CA ALA A 67 9.47 24.54 -23.68
C ALA A 67 8.13 24.85 -23.01
N SER A 68 7.07 24.90 -23.81
CA SER A 68 5.69 25.00 -23.32
C SER A 68 5.55 23.97 -22.19
N LYS A 69 5.44 24.45 -20.94
CA LYS A 69 5.45 23.59 -19.74
C LYS A 69 4.12 22.82 -19.61
N LYS A 70 3.66 22.17 -20.68
CA LYS A 70 2.59 21.17 -20.60
C LYS A 70 3.13 20.03 -19.76
N ILE A 71 2.76 20.02 -18.49
CA ILE A 71 3.12 18.97 -17.55
C ILE A 71 2.55 17.66 -18.11
N ARG A 72 3.45 16.76 -18.54
CA ARG A 72 3.06 15.45 -19.03
C ARG A 72 2.44 14.66 -17.87
N PRO A 73 1.24 14.07 -18.03
CA PRO A 73 0.64 13.27 -16.97
C PRO A 73 1.46 12.00 -16.71
N THR A 74 1.57 11.64 -15.42
CA THR A 74 2.22 10.40 -14.98
C THR A 74 1.20 9.26 -14.94
N PHE A 75 1.60 8.07 -15.39
CA PHE A 75 0.76 6.87 -15.39
C PHE A 75 1.57 5.66 -14.90
N ALA A 76 0.88 4.65 -14.34
CA ALA A 76 1.44 3.34 -14.04
C ALA A 76 0.79 2.27 -14.92
N ASN A 77 1.59 1.27 -15.32
CA ASN A 77 1.08 0.13 -16.07
C ASN A 77 0.28 -0.83 -15.15
N PRO A 78 -0.58 -1.71 -15.70
CA PRO A 78 -1.43 -2.59 -14.90
C PRO A 78 -0.68 -3.50 -13.92
N ASN A 79 0.50 -4.01 -14.29
CA ASN A 79 1.30 -4.88 -13.42
C ASN A 79 1.88 -4.09 -12.23
N ALA A 80 2.34 -2.87 -12.49
CA ALA A 80 2.83 -1.97 -11.44
C ALA A 80 1.71 -1.62 -10.44
N LEU A 81 0.47 -1.43 -10.91
CA LEU A 81 -0.68 -1.18 -10.04
C LEU A 81 -0.98 -2.39 -9.15
N LYS A 82 -1.00 -3.61 -9.71
CA LYS A 82 -1.18 -4.85 -8.93
C LYS A 82 -0.09 -5.02 -7.88
N LEU A 83 1.17 -4.87 -8.27
CA LEU A 83 2.31 -4.99 -7.35
C LEU A 83 2.29 -3.91 -6.25
N SER A 84 1.86 -2.70 -6.59
CA SER A 84 1.70 -1.62 -5.62
C SER A 84 0.60 -1.92 -4.61
N GLY A 85 -0.52 -2.51 -5.05
CA GLY A 85 -1.57 -3.01 -4.16
C GLY A 85 -1.05 -4.06 -3.17
N GLU A 86 -0.23 -5.01 -3.66
CA GLU A 86 0.44 -6.00 -2.81
C GLU A 86 1.41 -5.35 -1.81
N LEU A 87 2.19 -4.36 -2.24
CA LEU A 87 3.10 -3.64 -1.35
C LEU A 87 2.35 -2.98 -0.19
N VAL A 88 1.23 -2.31 -0.47
CA VAL A 88 0.42 -1.69 0.59
C VAL A 88 -0.22 -2.74 1.49
N ARG A 89 -0.66 -3.88 0.95
CA ARG A 89 -1.16 -5.01 1.75
C ARG A 89 -0.10 -5.54 2.72
N ILE A 90 1.14 -5.72 2.25
CA ILE A 90 2.28 -6.14 3.07
C ILE A 90 2.58 -5.08 4.13
N PHE A 91 2.63 -3.80 3.76
CA PHE A 91 2.83 -2.71 4.71
C PHE A 91 1.81 -2.72 5.86
N ILE A 92 0.52 -2.88 5.55
CA ILE A 92 -0.55 -2.95 6.57
C ILE A 92 -0.40 -4.20 7.43
N THR A 93 -0.10 -5.35 6.81
CA THR A 93 0.06 -6.62 7.53
C THR A 93 1.23 -6.54 8.52
N GLU A 94 2.38 -6.03 8.08
CA GLU A 94 3.56 -5.79 8.91
C GLU A 94 3.25 -4.82 10.05
N THR A 95 2.53 -3.74 9.75
CA THR A 95 2.11 -2.74 10.76
C THR A 95 1.31 -3.39 11.87
N VAL A 96 0.28 -4.18 11.51
CA VAL A 96 -0.60 -4.85 12.48
C VAL A 96 0.15 -5.90 13.29
N GLN A 97 0.96 -6.74 12.63
CA GLN A 97 1.71 -7.80 13.31
C GLN A 97 2.72 -7.23 14.30
N ARG A 98 3.50 -6.21 13.92
CA ARG A 98 4.47 -5.57 14.82
C ARG A 98 3.79 -4.89 16.00
N ALA A 99 2.69 -4.17 15.77
CA ALA A 99 1.93 -3.54 16.85
C ALA A 99 1.30 -4.58 17.79
N ALA A 100 0.83 -5.72 17.27
CA ALA A 100 0.35 -6.83 18.09
C ALA A 100 1.46 -7.44 18.95
N THR A 101 2.64 -7.70 18.39
CA THR A 101 3.80 -8.20 19.14
C THR A 101 4.17 -7.28 20.31
N VAL A 102 4.12 -5.95 20.11
CA VAL A 102 4.34 -4.98 21.19
C VAL A 102 3.25 -5.05 22.25
N ALA A 103 1.97 -5.13 21.85
CA ALA A 103 0.85 -5.26 22.78
C ALA A 103 0.96 -6.53 23.65
N GLU A 104 1.30 -7.66 23.02
CA GLU A 104 1.47 -8.95 23.70
C GLU A 104 2.63 -8.93 24.69
N ALA A 105 3.75 -8.30 24.33
CA ALA A 105 4.90 -8.13 25.22
C ALA A 105 4.57 -7.29 26.46
N GLU A 106 3.55 -6.42 26.37
CA GLU A 106 3.03 -5.61 27.47
C GLU A 106 1.90 -6.31 28.24
N GLY A 107 1.54 -7.54 27.86
CA GLY A 107 0.46 -8.32 28.46
C GLY A 107 -0.94 -7.87 28.03
N GLY A 108 -1.06 -7.01 27.02
CA GLY A 108 -2.31 -6.53 26.47
C GLY A 108 -2.90 -7.47 25.41
N ALA A 109 -4.20 -7.70 25.47
CA ALA A 109 -4.93 -8.50 24.47
C ALA A 109 -5.47 -7.66 23.29
N LYS A 110 -5.18 -6.35 23.26
CA LYS A 110 -5.71 -5.41 22.27
C LYS A 110 -4.60 -4.47 21.81
N VAL A 111 -4.55 -4.22 20.49
CA VAL A 111 -3.68 -3.19 19.92
C VAL A 111 -4.28 -1.80 20.20
N GLU A 112 -3.50 -0.96 20.86
CA GLU A 112 -3.77 0.45 21.13
C GLU A 112 -2.83 1.33 20.29
N ALA A 113 -3.15 2.63 20.19
CA ALA A 113 -2.36 3.58 19.39
C ALA A 113 -0.89 3.64 19.84
N ILE A 114 -0.63 3.49 21.14
CA ILE A 114 0.73 3.51 21.69
C ILE A 114 1.62 2.39 21.12
N HIS A 115 1.06 1.22 20.79
CA HIS A 115 1.83 0.12 20.22
C HIS A 115 2.24 0.43 18.78
N LEU A 116 1.36 1.11 18.03
CA LEU A 116 1.67 1.61 16.69
C LEU A 116 2.74 2.70 16.74
N GLU A 117 2.62 3.66 17.65
CA GLU A 117 3.60 4.74 17.83
C GLU A 117 5.01 4.20 18.12
N ARG A 118 5.12 3.11 18.89
CA ARG A 118 6.39 2.46 19.21
C ARG A 118 7.06 1.81 18.00
N ILE A 119 6.29 1.20 17.10
CA ILE A 119 6.85 0.50 15.92
C ILE A 119 7.05 1.42 14.73
N LEU A 120 6.41 2.60 14.72
CA LEU A 120 6.37 3.51 13.58
C LEU A 120 7.76 3.94 13.07
N PRO A 121 8.76 4.28 13.93
CA PRO A 121 10.07 4.70 13.44
C PRO A 121 10.76 3.61 12.62
N GLN A 122 10.74 2.37 13.08
CA GLN A 122 11.37 1.26 12.35
C GLN A 122 10.54 0.84 11.14
N LEU A 123 9.20 0.84 11.26
CA LEU A 123 8.31 0.54 10.14
C LEU A 123 8.56 1.48 8.95
N LEU A 124 8.78 2.78 9.20
CA LEU A 124 9.07 3.76 8.14
C LEU A 124 10.52 3.73 7.63
N LEU A 125 11.42 3.00 8.29
CA LEU A 125 12.77 2.75 7.77
C LEU A 125 12.83 1.51 6.88
N ASP A 126 11.96 0.54 7.12
CA ASP A 126 11.87 -0.69 6.34
C ASP A 126 11.17 -0.50 4.98
N PHE A 127 10.44 0.61 4.79
CA PHE A 127 9.68 0.96 3.58
C PHE A 127 10.05 2.34 3.06
#